data_AF-A0A0B0N4K4-F1
#
_entry.id   AF-A0A0B0N4K4-F1
#
_cell.length_a   1.000
_cell.length_b   1.000
_cell.length_c   1.000
_cell.angle_alpha   90.00
_cell.angle_beta   90.00
_cell.angle_gamma   90.00
#
_symmetry.space_group_name_H-M   'P 1'
#
loop_
_entity.id
_entity.type
_entity.pdbx_description
1 polymer ?
#
loop_
_entity_poly.entity_id
_entity_poly.type
_entity_poly.pdbx_seq_one_letter_code
_entity_poly.pdbx_strand_id
1 'polypeptide(L)'
;MSSRRWRESSRTNISEEQITQLLSTLRQLLPEIPHSHSHKASSAAKVLEQTCNYIKTLHREVDDLSDRLSQLLATIDADSAEAAIIRSLFN
;
A
#
# COMPACT_ATOMS: atom_id res chain seq x y z
N MET A 1 -47.74 -25.09 14.29
CA MET A 1 -46.98 -23.88 14.69
C MET A 1 -45.67 -23.86 13.93
N SER A 2 -45.49 -22.90 13.03
CA SER A 2 -44.37 -22.88 12.07
C SER A 2 -43.07 -22.46 12.76
N SER A 3 -42.13 -23.39 12.85
CA SER A 3 -40.78 -23.15 13.33
C SER A 3 -40.09 -22.20 12.36
N ARG A 4 -39.88 -20.96 12.81
CA ARG A 4 -39.16 -19.92 12.09
C ARG A 4 -37.71 -20.39 11.98
N ARG A 5 -37.39 -21.04 10.87
CA ARG A 5 -36.02 -21.43 10.52
C ARG A 5 -35.27 -20.13 10.26
N TRP A 6 -34.54 -19.70 11.29
CA TRP A 6 -33.57 -18.62 11.23
C TRP A 6 -32.72 -18.87 9.99
N ARG A 7 -32.82 -17.97 9.01
CA ARG A 7 -31.96 -17.98 7.83
C ARG A 7 -30.58 -17.63 8.35
N GLU A 8 -29.78 -18.66 8.56
CA GLU A 8 -28.33 -18.63 8.72
C GLU A 8 -27.81 -17.53 7.79
N SER A 9 -27.25 -16.49 8.41
CA SER A 9 -26.64 -15.36 7.73
C SER A 9 -25.72 -15.89 6.63
N SER A 10 -25.89 -15.37 5.42
CA SER A 10 -24.93 -15.54 4.33
C SER A 10 -23.56 -15.12 4.84
N ARG A 11 -22.78 -16.10 5.33
CA ARG A 11 -21.34 -15.97 5.45
C ARG A 11 -20.87 -15.80 4.02
N THR A 12 -20.52 -14.57 3.68
CA THR A 12 -19.78 -14.23 2.47
C THR A 12 -18.42 -14.90 2.59
N ASN A 13 -18.39 -16.21 2.29
CA ASN A 13 -17.16 -16.96 2.24
C ASN A 13 -16.40 -16.38 1.05
N ILE A 14 -15.38 -15.56 1.34
CA ILE A 14 -14.42 -15.08 0.35
C ILE A 14 -13.97 -16.31 -0.43
N SER A 15 -14.18 -16.32 -1.75
CA SER A 15 -13.85 -17.48 -2.57
C SER A 15 -12.32 -17.58 -2.71
N GLU A 16 -11.82 -18.80 -2.86
CA GLU A 16 -10.39 -19.04 -3.05
C GLU A 16 -9.86 -18.30 -4.30
N GLU A 17 -10.68 -18.17 -5.34
CA GLU A 17 -10.43 -17.35 -6.54
C GLU A 17 -10.20 -15.86 -6.21
N GLN A 18 -10.99 -15.29 -5.29
CA GLN A 18 -10.80 -13.89 -4.86
C GLN A 18 -9.48 -13.74 -4.10
N ILE A 19 -9.09 -14.75 -3.30
CA ILE A 19 -7.82 -14.74 -2.56
C ILE A 19 -6.63 -14.84 -3.52
N THR A 20 -6.70 -15.71 -4.54
CA THR A 20 -5.63 -15.85 -5.53
C THR A 20 -5.50 -14.60 -6.40
N GLN A 21 -6.61 -13.99 -6.81
CA GLN A 21 -6.60 -12.72 -7.53
C GLN A 21 -5.94 -11.61 -6.69
N LEU A 22 -6.36 -11.42 -5.43
CA LEU A 22 -5.77 -10.43 -4.54
C LEU A 22 -4.25 -10.63 -4.37
N LEU A 23 -3.81 -11.87 -4.16
CA LEU A 23 -2.38 -12.18 -4.08
C LEU A 23 -1.64 -11.89 -5.39
N SER A 24 -2.26 -12.14 -6.54
CA SER A 24 -1.66 -11.83 -7.84
C SER A 24 -1.46 -10.33 -8.04
N THR A 25 -2.46 -9.52 -7.67
CA THR A 25 -2.38 -8.06 -7.75
C THR A 25 -1.34 -7.51 -6.78
N LEU A 26 -1.29 -8.02 -5.54
CA LEU A 26 -0.28 -7.63 -4.56
C LEU A 26 1.15 -7.94 -5.05
N ARG A 27 1.35 -9.06 -5.73
CA ARG A 27 2.65 -9.42 -6.31
C ARG A 27 3.08 -8.49 -7.43
N GLN A 28 2.13 -7.98 -8.23
CA GLN A 28 2.42 -7.01 -9.31
C GLN A 28 2.76 -5.62 -8.78
N LEU A 29 2.21 -5.23 -7.62
CA LEU A 29 2.43 -3.93 -7.01
C LEU A 29 3.68 -3.86 -6.12
N LEU A 30 4.23 -5.01 -5.74
CA LEU A 30 5.50 -5.08 -5.03
C LEU A 30 6.65 -4.81 -6.02
N PRO A 31 7.63 -3.95 -5.67
CA PRO A 31 8.81 -3.76 -6.51
C PRO A 31 9.46 -5.13 -6.71
N GLU A 32 9.68 -5.53 -7.98
CA GLU A 32 10.26 -6.79 -8.44
C GLU A 32 11.34 -7.27 -7.47
N ILE A 33 10.96 -8.13 -6.53
CA ILE A 33 11.88 -8.60 -5.50
C ILE A 33 12.85 -9.51 -6.26
N PRO A 34 14.17 -9.22 -6.23
CA PRO A 34 15.13 -10.06 -6.92
C PRO A 34 14.90 -11.48 -6.43
N HIS A 35 14.75 -12.38 -7.40
CA HIS A 35 14.43 -13.77 -7.22
C HIS A 35 15.48 -14.44 -6.31
N SER A 36 15.33 -14.31 -5.00
CA SER A 36 16.13 -15.08 -4.06
C SER A 36 15.69 -16.53 -4.22
N HIS A 37 16.62 -17.32 -4.75
CA HIS A 37 16.50 -18.63 -5.38
C HIS A 37 15.88 -19.77 -4.54
N SER A 38 14.70 -19.57 -3.99
CA SER A 38 13.95 -20.64 -3.35
C SER A 38 12.59 -20.77 -4.00
N HIS A 39 12.55 -21.59 -5.04
CA HIS A 39 11.38 -22.11 -5.74
C HIS A 39 10.46 -22.92 -4.80
N LYS A 40 9.90 -22.26 -3.79
CA LYS A 40 8.72 -22.74 -3.07
C LYS A 40 7.82 -21.54 -2.96
N ALA A 41 6.71 -21.59 -3.70
CA ALA A 41 5.67 -20.57 -3.77
C ALA A 41 5.67 -19.70 -2.51
N SER A 42 6.05 -18.42 -2.62
CA SER A 42 5.93 -17.49 -1.50
C SER A 42 4.53 -17.63 -0.95
N SER A 43 4.42 -18.12 0.29
CA SER A 43 3.13 -18.36 0.92
C SER A 43 2.33 -17.06 0.92
N ALA A 44 0.99 -17.17 0.92
CA ALA A 44 0.12 -15.99 1.03
C ALA A 44 0.55 -15.07 2.19
N ALA A 45 0.97 -15.67 3.32
CA ALA A 45 1.52 -14.96 4.47
C ALA A 45 2.78 -14.13 4.13
N LYS A 46 3.72 -14.69 3.34
CA LYS A 46 4.94 -13.99 2.93
C LYS A 46 4.65 -12.83 1.98
N VAL A 47 3.72 -13.01 1.04
CA VAL A 47 3.29 -11.92 0.14
C VAL A 47 2.66 -10.79 0.96
N LEU A 48 1.76 -11.11 1.90
CA LEU A 48 1.14 -10.13 2.78
C LEU A 48 2.16 -9.41 3.67
N GLU A 49 3.10 -10.15 4.27
CA GLU A 49 4.19 -9.56 5.07
C GLU A 49 5.02 -8.57 4.25
N GLN A 50 5.38 -8.95 3.03
CA GLN A 50 6.12 -8.10 2.10
C GLN A 50 5.32 -6.86 1.71
N THR A 51 4.03 -7.01 1.40
CA THR A 51 3.13 -5.87 1.15
C THR A 51 3.06 -4.94 2.35
N CYS A 52 2.87 -5.45 3.57
CA CYS A 52 2.83 -4.64 4.77
C CYS A 52 4.16 -3.90 5.02
N ASN A 53 5.29 -4.55 4.77
CA ASN A 53 6.60 -3.91 4.90
C ASN A 53 6.82 -2.84 3.84
N TYR A 54 6.42 -3.08 2.59
CA TYR A 54 6.52 -2.09 1.53
C TYR A 54 5.66 -0.86 1.80
N ILE A 55 4.42 -1.04 2.27
CA ILE A 55 3.54 0.06 2.70
C ILE A 55 4.20 0.89 3.80
N LYS A 56 4.81 0.24 4.81
CA LYS A 56 5.54 0.94 5.89
C LYS A 56 6.72 1.73 5.35
N THR A 57 7.48 1.18 4.40
CA THR A 57 8.59 1.88 3.76
C THR A 57 8.10 3.08 2.95
N LEU A 58 7.05 2.91 2.14
CA LEU A 58 6.46 4.01 1.37
C LEU A 58 5.97 5.15 2.28
N HIS A 59 5.30 4.84 3.40
CA HIS A 59 4.90 5.86 4.35
C HIS A 59 6.10 6.64 4.89
N ARG A 60 7.19 5.95 5.28
CA ARG A 60 8.41 6.60 5.74
C ARG A 60 9.06 7.46 4.67
N GLU A 61 9.13 6.97 3.42
CA GLU A 61 9.68 7.74 2.31
C GLU A 61 8.85 9.00 2.03
N VAL A 62 7.52 8.91 2.10
CA VAL A 62 6.63 10.06 1.97
C VAL A 62 6.86 11.06 3.11
N ASP A 63 6.96 10.60 4.35
CA ASP A 63 7.22 11.45 5.52
C ASP A 63 8.60 12.14 5.40
N ASP A 64 9.66 11.38 5.11
CA ASP A 64 11.02 11.88 4.95
C ASP A 64 11.13 12.92 3.80
N LEU A 65 10.47 12.65 2.67
CA LEU A 65 10.42 13.57 1.54
C LEU A 65 9.65 14.85 1.90
N SER A 66 8.55 14.72 2.64
CA SER A 66 7.74 15.84 3.09
C SER A 66 8.51 16.74 4.06
N ASP A 67 9.26 16.15 4.99
CA ASP A 67 10.13 16.88 5.91
C ASP A 67 11.28 17.58 5.18
N ARG A 68 11.96 16.89 4.27
CA ARG A 68 13.04 17.47 3.47
C ARG A 68 12.55 18.62 2.59
N LEU A 69 11.36 18.48 2.00
CA LEU A 69 10.74 19.54 1.20
C LEU A 69 10.38 20.74 2.08
N SER A 70 9.84 20.50 3.28
CA SER A 70 9.52 21.56 4.25
C SER A 70 10.77 22.34 4.66
N GLN A 71 11.89 21.64 4.89
CA GLN A 71 13.18 22.27 5.18
C GLN A 71 13.70 23.09 4.00
N LEU A 72 13.63 22.55 2.77
CA LEU A 72 14.05 23.29 1.57
C LEU A 72 13.20 24.55 1.38
N LEU A 73 11.89 24.46 1.56
CA LEU A 73 11.00 25.62 1.50
C LEU A 73 11.29 26.67 2.58
N ALA A 74 11.73 26.25 3.77
CA ALA A 74 12.13 27.17 4.84
C ALA A 74 13.46 27.89 4.54
N THR A 75 14.32 27.30 3.72
CA THR A 75 15.60 27.91 3.29
C THR A 75 15.46 28.82 2.07
N ILE A 76 14.41 28.64 1.27
CA ILE A 76 14.12 29.47 0.11
C ILE A 76 13.40 30.73 0.61
N ASP A 77 13.78 31.90 0.10
CA ASP A 77 13.09 33.15 0.40
C ASP A 77 11.60 33.02 0.03
N ALA A 78 10.70 33.37 0.94
CA ALA A 78 9.28 33.05 0.81
C ALA A 78 8.60 33.72 -0.40
N ASP A 79 9.27 34.75 -0.95
CA ASP A 79 8.88 35.56 -2.11
C ASP A 79 9.58 35.14 -3.41
N SER A 80 10.41 34.08 -3.40
CA SER A 80 11.09 33.60 -4.59
C SER A 80 10.13 32.90 -5.57
N ALA A 81 10.43 32.98 -6.87
CA ALA A 81 9.65 32.32 -7.92
C ALA A 81 9.65 30.79 -7.75
N GLU A 82 10.73 30.21 -7.24
CA GLU A 82 10.89 28.79 -6.95
C GLU A 82 9.95 28.35 -5.82
N ALA A 83 9.82 29.13 -4.74
CA ALA A 83 8.87 28.86 -3.66
C ALA A 83 7.42 28.91 -4.15
N ALA A 84 7.10 29.84 -5.05
CA ALA A 84 5.77 29.96 -5.66
C ALA A 84 5.42 28.74 -6.53
N ILE A 85 6.37 28.24 -7.33
CA ILE A 85 6.19 27.02 -8.13
C ILE A 85 5.94 25.82 -7.23
N ILE A 86 6.76 25.62 -6.19
CA ILE A 86 6.59 24.48 -5.27
C ILE A 86 5.22 24.55 -4.56
N ARG A 87 4.79 25.72 -4.06
CA ARG A 87 3.46 25.90 -3.46
C ARG A 87 2.32 25.60 -4.45
N SER A 88 2.48 25.92 -5.73
CA SER A 88 1.46 25.65 -6.76
C SER A 88 1.25 24.16 -7.06
N LEU A 89 2.24 23.31 -6.76
CA LEU A 89 2.12 21.85 -6.93
C LEU A 89 1.26 21.19 -5.84
N PHE A 90 0.95 21.91 -4.76
CA PHE A 90 0.13 21.44 -3.64
C PHE A 90 -1.29 22.03 -3.64
N ASN A 91 -1.71 22.68 -4.75
CA ASN A 91 -3.04 23.26 -4.94
C ASN A 91 -3.90 22.40 -5.86
#